data_AF-A0A3E1E8U7-F1
#
_entry.id   AF-A0A3E1E8U7-F1
#
_cell.length_a   1.000
_cell.length_b   1.000
_cell.length_c   1.000
_cell.angle_alpha   90.00
_cell.angle_beta   90.00
_cell.angle_gamma   90.00
#
_symmetry.space_group_name_H-M   'P 1'
#
loop_
_entity.id
_entity.type
_entity.pdbx_description
1 polymer ?
#
loop_
_entity_poly.entity_id
_entity_poly.type
_entity_poly.pdbx_seq_one_letter_code
_entity_poly.pdbx_strand_id
1 'polypeptide(L)' 'GDADLLGRIAGDRRVGLGKKALQAILSENARFVGAAPHQVDAFLAEVKPLAKKHRDAAEYKPGRLL' A
#
# COMPACT_ATOMS: atom_id res chain seq x y z
N GLY A 1 10.53 -14.58 -11.70
CA GLY A 1 9.77 -13.54 -12.42
C GLY A 1 10.76 -12.67 -13.15
N ASP A 2 10.57 -12.50 -14.46
CA ASP A 2 11.17 -11.49 -15.35
C ASP A 2 12.44 -10.79 -14.84
N ALA A 3 13.60 -11.38 -15.08
CA ALA A 3 14.87 -10.66 -14.94
C ALA A 3 14.91 -9.59 -16.05
N ASP A 4 14.59 -8.35 -15.69
CA ASP A 4 14.67 -7.14 -16.53
C ASP A 4 13.54 -6.90 -17.56
N LEU A 5 12.27 -7.06 -17.15
CA LEU A 5 11.13 -6.57 -17.94
C LEU A 5 11.28 -5.07 -18.31
N LEU A 6 11.81 -4.27 -17.37
CA LEU A 6 11.94 -2.83 -17.57
C LEU A 6 12.95 -2.48 -18.67
N GLY A 7 14.10 -3.17 -18.71
CA GLY A 7 15.07 -3.03 -19.78
C GLY A 7 14.55 -3.52 -21.12
N ARG A 8 13.78 -4.63 -21.13
CA ARG A 8 13.12 -5.13 -22.35
C ARG A 8 12.16 -4.11 -22.95
N ILE A 9 11.33 -3.47 -22.13
CA ILE A 9 10.39 -2.42 -22.57
C ILE A 9 11.17 -1.18 -23.05
N ALA A 10 12.20 -0.75 -22.32
CA ALA A 10 13.01 0.40 -22.70
C ALA A 10 13.75 0.22 -24.04
N GLY A 11 14.09 -1.02 -24.40
CA GLY A 11 14.70 -1.36 -25.69
C GLY A 11 13.70 -1.51 -26.85
N ASP A 12 12.39 -1.54 -26.59
CA ASP A 12 11.37 -1.72 -27.62
C ASP A 12 11.00 -0.37 -28.27
N ARG A 13 11.43 -0.20 -29.53
CA ARG A 13 11.17 0.99 -30.33
C ARG A 13 9.69 1.30 -30.53
N ARG A 14 8.79 0.30 -30.42
CA ARG A 14 7.33 0.51 -30.58
C ARG A 14 6.72 1.21 -29.37
N VAL A 15 7.33 1.07 -28.19
CA VAL A 15 6.85 1.69 -26.94
C VAL A 15 7.31 3.14 -26.86
N GLY A 16 8.51 3.45 -27.39
CA GLY A 16 9.01 4.83 -27.46
C GLY A 16 9.34 5.47 -26.11
N LEU A 17 9.46 4.68 -25.03
CA LEU A 17 9.78 5.17 -23.69
C LEU A 17 11.13 4.64 -23.22
N GLY A 18 12.01 5.55 -22.81
CA GLY A 18 13.30 5.19 -22.20
C GLY A 18 13.18 4.75 -20.74
N LYS A 19 14.19 4.04 -20.24
CA LYS A 19 14.24 3.47 -18.88
C LYS A 19 13.91 4.49 -17.77
N LYS A 20 14.39 5.73 -17.88
CA LYS A 20 14.13 6.79 -16.90
C LYS A 20 12.64 7.16 -16.82
N ALA A 21 11.94 7.22 -17.97
CA ALA A 21 10.51 7.52 -18.00
C ALA A 21 9.70 6.38 -17.37
N LEU A 22 10.06 5.12 -17.68
CA LEU A 22 9.44 3.94 -17.07
C LEU A 22 9.65 3.89 -15.56
N GLN A 23 10.85 4.21 -15.08
CA GLN A 23 11.14 4.29 -13.64
C GLN A 23 10.34 5.41 -12.95
N ALA A 24 10.15 6.56 -13.61
CA ALA A 24 9.33 7.64 -13.07
C ALA A 24 7.87 7.19 -12.90
N ILE A 25 7.29 6.53 -13.91
CA ILE A 25 5.93 5.97 -13.83
C ILE A 25 5.79 5.00 -12.65
N LEU A 26 6.77 4.12 -12.46
CA LEU A 26 6.75 3.14 -11.37
C LEU A 26 7.03 3.74 -9.99
N SER A 27 7.73 4.88 -9.91
CA SER A 27 8.02 5.54 -8.63
C SER A 27 6.77 6.07 -7.92
N GLU A 28 5.65 6.19 -8.64
CA GLU A 28 4.35 6.60 -8.09
C GLU A 28 3.62 5.45 -7.37
N ASN A 29 4.30 4.79 -6.42
CA ASN A 29 3.82 3.62 -5.68
C ASN A 29 2.43 3.79 -5.06
N ALA A 30 2.09 5.00 -4.62
CA ALA A 30 0.79 5.33 -4.04
C ALA A 30 -0.38 5.13 -5.02
N ARG A 31 -0.14 5.15 -6.35
CA ARG A 31 -1.16 4.87 -7.36
C ARG A 31 -1.45 3.38 -7.54
N PHE A 32 -0.53 2.50 -7.13
CA PHE A 32 -0.64 1.06 -7.34
C PHE A 32 -1.36 0.32 -6.20
N VAL A 33 -1.65 1.01 -5.08
CA VAL A 33 -2.37 0.43 -3.94
C VAL A 33 -3.89 0.65 -4.01
N GLY A 34 -4.39 1.22 -5.10
CA GLY A 34 -5.81 1.47 -5.31
C GLY A 34 -6.43 2.30 -4.18
N ALA A 35 -7.60 1.86 -3.68
CA ALA A 35 -8.29 2.53 -2.59
C ALA A 35 -7.85 2.09 -1.18
N ALA A 36 -6.76 1.32 -1.04
CA ALA A 36 -6.34 0.77 0.25
C ALA A 36 -6.16 1.84 1.36
N PRO A 37 -5.58 3.02 1.11
CA PRO A 37 -5.52 4.08 2.13
C PRO A 37 -6.91 4.52 2.60
N HIS A 38 -7.84 4.74 1.66
CA HIS A 38 -9.22 5.12 1.98
C HIS A 38 -9.99 4.02 2.73
N GLN A 39 -9.73 2.75 2.39
CA GLN A 39 -10.32 1.61 3.10
C GLN A 39 -9.85 1.55 4.56
N VAL A 40 -8.56 1.79 4.81
CA VAL A 40 -8.01 1.88 6.16
C VAL A 40 -8.59 3.07 6.92
N ASP A 41 -8.69 4.23 6.27
CA ASP A 41 -9.27 5.43 6.88
C ASP A 41 -10.74 5.23 7.29
N ALA A 42 -11.54 4.62 6.40
CA ALA A 42 -12.94 4.30 6.67
C ALA A 42 -13.07 3.32 7.85
N PHE A 43 -12.28 2.25 7.86
CA PHE A 43 -12.24 1.29 8.96
C PHE A 43 -11.85 1.96 10.29
N LEU A 44 -10.82 2.81 10.29
CA LEU A 44 -10.42 3.55 11.49
C LEU A 44 -11.51 4.50 11.97
N ALA A 45 -12.25 5.13 11.06
CA ALA A 45 -13.37 6.01 11.42
C ALA A 45 -14.50 5.24 12.12
N GLU A 46 -14.77 4.00 11.70
CA GLU A 46 -15.77 3.12 12.34
C GLU A 46 -15.30 2.57 13.68
N VAL A 47 -14.03 2.18 13.80
CA VAL A 47 -13.48 1.58 15.03
C VAL A 47 -13.22 2.61 16.13
N LYS A 48 -12.86 3.85 15.80
CA LYS A 48 -12.53 4.91 16.78
C LYS A 48 -13.66 5.15 17.80
N PRO A 49 -14.95 5.32 17.41
CA PRO A 49 -16.05 5.44 18.36
C PRO A 49 -16.22 4.21 19.26
N LEU A 50 -16.05 3.01 18.71
CA LEU A 50 -16.16 1.76 19.47
C LEU A 50 -15.06 1.66 20.54
N ALA A 51 -13.82 1.95 20.16
CA ALA A 51 -12.69 1.98 21.09
C ALA A 51 -12.86 3.05 22.19
N LYS A 52 -13.41 4.22 21.85
CA LYS A 52 -13.75 5.26 22.84
C LYS A 52 -14.83 4.82 23.82
N LYS A 53 -15.85 4.10 23.33
CA LYS A 53 -16.96 3.59 24.15
C LYS A 53 -16.53 2.47 25.10
N HIS A 54 -15.57 1.65 24.68
CA HIS A 54 -15.10 0.47 25.42
C HIS A 54 -13.60 0.56 25.72
N ARG A 55 -13.19 1.63 26.41
CA ARG A 55 -11.77 1.94 26.64
C ARG A 55 -11.00 0.80 27.31
N ASP A 56 -11.54 0.24 28.39
CA ASP A 56 -10.87 -0.83 29.15
C ASP A 56 -10.67 -2.10 28.31
N ALA A 57 -11.66 -2.43 27.46
CA ALA A 57 -11.56 -3.57 26.55
C ALA A 57 -10.56 -3.30 25.40
N ALA A 58 -10.50 -2.07 24.90
CA ALA A 58 -9.56 -1.67 23.86
C ALA A 58 -8.09 -1.62 24.35
N GLU A 59 -7.88 -1.31 25.63
CA GLU A 59 -6.55 -1.27 26.26
C GLU A 59 -6.10 -2.63 26.83
N TYR A 60 -6.96 -3.65 26.80
CA TYR A 60 -6.66 -4.97 27.32
C TYR A 60 -5.38 -5.56 26.69
N LYS A 61 -4.47 -6.01 27.55
CA LYS A 61 -3.26 -6.75 27.16
C LYS A 61 -3.34 -8.15 27.74
N PRO A 62 -3.22 -9.22 26.94
CA PRO A 62 -3.17 -10.58 27.45
C PRO A 62 -2.09 -10.71 28.53
N GLY A 63 -2.41 -11.41 29.62
CA GLY A 63 -1.45 -11.76 30.65
C GLY A 63 -0.33 -12.63 30.08
N ARG A 64 0.86 -12.58 30.69
CA ARG A 64 1.97 -13.46 30.31
C ARG A 64 1.54 -14.91 30.60
N LEU A 65 1.58 -15.77 29.58
CA LEU A 65 1.36 -17.21 29.76
C LEU A 65 2.41 -17.72 30.76
N LEU A 66 1.96 -18.47 31.78
CA LEU A 66 2.82 -19.13 32.77
C LEU A 66 3.52 -20.33 32.16
#